data_AF-A0A2T5NGL5-F1
#
_entry.id   AF-A0A2T5NGL5-F1
#
_cell.length_a   1.000
_cell.length_b   1.000
_cell.length_c   1.000
_cell.angle_alpha   90.00
_cell.angle_beta   90.00
_cell.angle_gamma   90.00
#
_symmetry.space_group_name_H-M   'P 1'
#
loop_
_entity.id
_entity.type
_entity.pdbx_description
1 polymer ?
#
loop_
_entity_poly.entity_id
_entity_poly.type
_entity_poly.pdbx_seq_one_letter_code
_entity_poly.pdbx_strand_id
1 'polypeptide(L)'
;MTTTLPAMEQLRRLNQNLSNAQDQSALPQLGRQLARQCEEMDARLTQGLIDIRAGHLGLQAILTLLQRRDEPLLWSSEEAAALLEPLQQRLSQGLSRINRLV
;
A
#
# COMPACT_ATOMS: atom_id res chain seq x y z
N MET A 1 19.73 -9.89 -8.79
CA MET A 1 18.45 -9.50 -8.16
C MET A 1 18.77 -8.96 -6.78
N THR A 2 18.84 -7.65 -6.60
CA THR A 2 19.04 -7.05 -5.26
C THR A 2 17.71 -7.11 -4.52
N THR A 3 17.57 -8.07 -3.61
CA THR A 3 16.43 -8.14 -2.68
C THR A 3 16.49 -6.92 -1.77
N THR A 4 15.76 -5.87 -2.15
CA THR A 4 15.49 -4.71 -1.29
C THR A 4 14.80 -5.20 -0.03
N LEU A 5 15.44 -4.99 1.12
CA LEU A 5 14.89 -5.30 2.43
C LEU A 5 13.55 -4.58 2.64
N PRO A 6 12.58 -5.16 3.35
CA PRO A 6 11.35 -4.47 3.72
C PRO A 6 11.62 -3.17 4.48
N ALA A 7 10.75 -2.18 4.34
CA ALA A 7 10.97 -0.85 4.93
C ALA A 7 11.14 -0.91 6.46
N MET A 8 10.38 -1.77 7.14
CA MET A 8 10.53 -2.02 8.59
C MET A 8 11.93 -2.53 8.96
N GLU A 9 12.51 -3.39 8.13
CA GLU A 9 13.85 -3.94 8.40
C GLU A 9 14.95 -2.90 8.13
N GLN A 10 14.76 -2.03 7.13
CA GLN A 10 15.62 -0.88 6.91
C GLN A 10 15.57 0.11 8.08
N LEU A 11 14.37 0.38 8.61
CA LEU A 11 14.17 1.24 9.77
C LEU A 11 14.86 0.67 11.03
N ARG A 12 14.72 -0.64 11.29
CA ARG A 12 15.39 -1.30 12.41
C ARG A 12 16.90 -1.15 12.33
N ARG A 13 17.49 -1.35 11.16
CA ARG A 13 18.94 -1.18 10.95
C ARG A 13 19.39 0.26 11.16
N LEU A 14 18.64 1.24 10.66
CA LEU A 14 18.94 2.66 10.90
C LEU A 14 18.88 3.02 12.38
N ASN A 15 17.90 2.49 13.11
CA ASN A 15 17.76 2.69 14.56
C ASN A 15 18.93 2.05 15.33
N GLN A 16 19.32 0.83 14.97
CA GLN A 16 20.50 0.16 15.53
C GLN A 16 21.79 0.95 15.25
N ASN A 17 21.99 1.43 14.02
CA ASN A 17 23.15 2.24 13.66
C ASN A 17 23.21 3.55 14.45
N LEU A 18 22.06 4.18 14.68
CA LEU A 18 21.97 5.40 15.47
C LEU A 18 22.27 5.14 16.95
N SER A 19 21.77 4.01 17.49
CA SER A 19 22.04 3.59 18.87
C SER A 19 23.51 3.20 19.11
N ASN A 20 24.18 2.67 18.09
CA ASN A 20 25.58 2.23 18.15
C ASN A 20 26.58 3.33 17.70
N ALA A 21 26.10 4.50 17.28
CA ALA A 21 26.95 5.57 16.79
C ALA A 21 27.79 6.16 17.93
N GLN A 22 29.08 5.81 17.97
CA GLN A 22 30.06 6.42 18.87
C GLN A 22 30.53 7.79 18.35
N ASP A 23 30.43 8.02 17.04
CA ASP A 23 30.82 9.26 16.39
C ASP A 23 29.63 10.25 16.33
N GLN A 24 29.73 11.32 17.12
CA GLN A 24 28.70 12.37 17.19
C GLN A 24 28.51 13.10 15.86
N SER A 25 29.49 13.07 14.95
CA SER A 25 29.39 13.71 13.64
C SER A 25 28.47 12.97 12.66
N ALA A 26 28.23 11.66 12.88
CA ALA A 26 27.37 10.83 12.05
C ALA A 26 25.88 10.90 12.48
N LEU A 27 25.60 11.28 13.72
CA LEU A 27 24.23 11.35 14.29
C LEU A 27 23.26 12.22 13.48
N PRO A 28 23.61 13.44 13.00
CA PRO A 28 22.69 14.26 12.23
C PRO A 28 22.36 13.67 10.85
N GLN A 29 23.26 12.89 10.27
CA GLN A 29 23.01 12.22 8.99
C GLN A 29 22.09 11.01 9.19
N LEU A 30 22.37 10.18 10.20
CA LEU A 30 21.54 9.03 10.56
C LEU A 30 20.12 9.46 10.98
N GLY A 31 20.00 10.54 11.76
CA GLY A 31 18.69 11.10 12.13
C GLY A 31 17.87 11.57 10.93
N ARG A 32 18.51 12.23 9.95
CA ARG A 32 17.84 12.62 8.69
C ARG A 32 17.43 11.42 7.84
N GLN A 33 18.25 10.38 7.79
CA GLN A 33 17.92 9.13 7.09
C GLN A 33 16.72 8.43 7.74
N LEU A 34 16.69 8.38 9.08
CA LEU A 34 15.58 7.81 9.84
C LEU A 34 14.28 8.58 9.59
N ALA A 35 14.32 9.91 9.68
CA ALA A 35 13.15 10.76 9.43
C ALA A 35 12.58 10.55 8.02
N ARG A 36 13.44 10.56 7.00
CA ARG A 36 13.02 10.29 5.61
C ARG A 36 12.42 8.90 5.43
N GLN A 37 12.98 7.88 6.08
CA GLN A 37 12.43 6.53 6.01
C GLN A 37 11.04 6.46 6.67
N CYS A 38 10.84 7.11 7.82
CA CYS A 38 9.52 7.21 8.43
C CYS A 38 8.50 7.91 7.52
N GLU A 39 8.86 9.05 6.93
CA GLU A 39 8.01 9.80 5.99
C GLU A 39 7.64 8.96 4.77
N GLU A 40 8.60 8.25 4.19
CA GLU A 40 8.38 7.38 3.03
C GLU A 40 7.47 6.19 3.38
N MET A 41 7.63 5.61 4.58
CA MET A 41 6.77 4.55 5.08
C MET A 41 5.33 5.03 5.29
N ASP A 42 5.16 6.20 5.91
CA ASP A 42 3.83 6.78 6.16
C ASP A 42 3.10 7.11 4.84
N ALA A 43 3.82 7.70 3.88
CA ALA A 43 3.29 7.97 2.55
C ALA A 43 2.84 6.69 1.83
N ARG A 44 3.66 5.62 1.89
CA ARG A 44 3.33 4.32 1.29
C ARG A 44 2.13 3.65 1.98
N LEU A 45 2.07 3.71 3.31
CA LEU A 45 0.95 3.17 4.07
C LEU A 45 -0.35 3.90 3.74
N THR A 46 -0.31 5.22 3.79
CA THR A 46 -1.44 6.09 3.46
C THR A 46 -1.94 5.82 2.04
N GLN A 47 -1.03 5.76 1.06
CA GLN A 47 -1.41 5.47 -0.32
C GLN A 47 -2.00 4.06 -0.47
N GLY A 48 -1.41 3.04 0.17
CA GLY A 48 -1.92 1.69 0.12
C GLY A 48 -3.34 1.57 0.71
N LEU A 49 -3.60 2.26 1.82
CA LEU A 49 -4.93 2.32 2.44
C LEU A 49 -5.95 3.05 1.53
N ILE A 50 -5.54 4.13 0.87
CA ILE A 50 -6.38 4.85 -0.10
C ILE A 50 -6.81 3.92 -1.24
N ASP A 51 -5.88 3.13 -1.80
CA ASP A 51 -6.22 2.23 -2.91
C ASP A 51 -7.17 1.10 -2.46
N ILE A 52 -6.89 0.51 -1.28
CA ILE A 52 -7.76 -0.54 -0.72
C ILE A 52 -9.16 0.00 -0.49
N ARG A 53 -9.26 1.20 0.11
CA ARG A 53 -10.54 1.86 0.35
C ARG A 53 -11.26 2.16 -0.96
N ALA A 54 -10.56 2.64 -1.98
CA ALA A 54 -11.15 2.91 -3.29
C ALA A 54 -11.68 1.62 -3.96
N GLY A 55 -10.92 0.52 -3.89
CA GLY A 55 -11.36 -0.79 -4.37
C GLY A 55 -12.60 -1.31 -3.63
N HIS A 56 -12.61 -1.18 -2.29
CA HIS A 56 -13.76 -1.54 -1.46
C HIS A 56 -15.02 -0.74 -1.80
N LEU A 57 -14.90 0.58 -1.93
CA LEU A 57 -16.03 1.44 -2.31
C LEU A 57 -16.56 1.11 -3.70
N GLY A 58 -15.67 0.80 -4.65
CA GLY A 58 -16.08 0.35 -5.99
C GLY A 58 -16.84 -0.97 -5.96
N LEU A 59 -16.39 -1.95 -5.18
CA LEU A 59 -17.12 -3.21 -4.99
C LEU A 59 -18.49 -2.98 -4.37
N GLN A 60 -18.57 -2.13 -3.35
CA GLN A 60 -19.83 -1.78 -2.70
C GLN A 60 -20.80 -1.10 -3.68
N ALA A 61 -20.29 -0.21 -4.55
CA ALA A 61 -21.09 0.43 -5.59
C ALA A 61 -21.65 -0.61 -6.58
N ILE A 62 -20.83 -1.55 -7.05
CA ILE A 62 -21.28 -2.63 -7.94
C ILE A 62 -22.37 -3.48 -7.26
N LEU A 63 -22.16 -3.91 -6.01
CA LEU A 63 -23.14 -4.67 -5.26
C LEU A 63 -24.45 -3.90 -5.08
N THR A 64 -24.36 -2.61 -4.78
CA THR A 64 -25.54 -1.74 -4.63
C THR A 64 -26.31 -1.63 -5.94
N LEU A 65 -25.62 -1.50 -7.07
CA LEU A 65 -26.25 -1.46 -8.39
C LEU A 65 -26.93 -2.78 -8.75
N LEU A 66 -26.31 -3.91 -8.40
CA LEU A 66 -26.86 -5.25 -8.58
C LEU A 66 -28.12 -5.48 -7.73
N GLN A 67 -28.11 -5.01 -6.47
CA GLN A 67 -29.20 -5.19 -5.52
C GLN A 67 -30.42 -4.31 -5.79
N ARG A 68 -30.25 -3.15 -6.45
CA ARG A 68 -31.32 -2.18 -6.70
C ARG A 68 -32.08 -2.40 -8.00
N ARG A 69 -31.86 -3.52 -8.68
CA ARG A 69 -32.47 -3.79 -10.00
C ARG A 69 -33.72 -4.65 -9.86
N ASP A 70 -34.79 -4.17 -10.50
CA ASP A 70 -36.06 -4.90 -10.63
C ASP A 70 -36.01 -5.97 -11.75
N GLU A 71 -35.01 -5.92 -12.63
CA GLU A 71 -34.79 -6.89 -13.73
C GLU A 71 -33.47 -7.66 -13.57
N PRO A 72 -33.42 -8.95 -13.96
CA PRO A 72 -32.20 -9.75 -13.91
C PRO A 72 -31.13 -9.16 -14.83
N LEU A 73 -29.93 -8.98 -14.28
CA LEU A 73 -28.79 -8.54 -15.06
C LEU A 73 -28.28 -9.65 -15.98
N LEU A 74 -28.47 -9.45 -17.28
CA LEU A 74 -27.87 -10.26 -18.33
C LEU A 74 -26.49 -9.70 -18.66
N TRP A 75 -25.57 -9.72 -17.69
CA TRP A 75 -24.17 -9.49 -18.01
C TRP A 75 -23.55 -10.75 -18.61
N SER A 76 -22.82 -10.58 -19.71
CA SER A 76 -21.86 -11.58 -20.11
C SER A 76 -20.75 -11.70 -19.07
N SER A 77 -20.05 -12.83 -19.05
CA SER A 77 -18.87 -13.01 -18.20
C SER A 77 -17.79 -11.97 -18.49
N GLU A 78 -17.66 -11.50 -19.74
CA GLU A 78 -16.70 -10.47 -20.14
C GLU A 78 -17.07 -9.10 -19.56
N GLU A 79 -18.35 -8.72 -19.58
CA GLU A 79 -18.82 -7.45 -19.02
C GLU A 79 -18.64 -7.42 -17.50
N ALA A 80 -18.94 -8.54 -16.83
CA ALA A 80 -18.70 -8.67 -15.39
C ALA A 80 -17.19 -8.57 -15.07
N ALA A 81 -16.33 -9.21 -15.86
CA ALA A 81 -14.89 -9.13 -15.69
C ALA A 81 -14.36 -7.69 -15.89
N ALA A 82 -14.82 -6.99 -16.92
CA ALA A 82 -14.42 -5.61 -17.20
C ALA A 82 -14.79 -4.63 -16.07
N LEU A 83 -15.90 -4.88 -15.37
CA LEU A 83 -16.30 -4.09 -14.19
C LEU A 83 -15.43 -4.36 -12.96
N LEU A 84 -14.97 -5.61 -12.79
CA LEU A 84 -14.21 -6.05 -11.61
C LEU A 84 -12.70 -5.83 -11.76
N GLU A 85 -12.16 -5.85 -12.98
CA GLU A 85 -10.73 -5.75 -13.23
C GLU A 85 -10.09 -4.48 -12.63
N PRO A 86 -10.66 -3.26 -12.80
CA PRO A 86 -10.08 -2.06 -12.20
C PRO A 86 -10.03 -2.12 -10.66
N LEU A 87 -10.99 -2.80 -10.04
CA LEU A 87 -11.05 -2.96 -8.59
C LEU A 87 -10.00 -3.94 -8.11
N GLN A 88 -9.84 -5.07 -8.81
CA GLN A 88 -8.79 -6.04 -8.54
C GLN A 88 -7.40 -5.40 -8.67
N GLN A 89 -7.17 -4.63 -9.74
CA GLN A 89 -5.90 -3.92 -9.94
C GLN A 89 -5.61 -2.98 -8.77
N ARG A 90 -6.61 -2.20 -8.34
CA ARG A 90 -6.44 -1.22 -7.25
C ARG A 90 -6.21 -1.88 -5.89
N LEU A 91 -6.94 -2.95 -5.58
CA LEU A 91 -6.73 -3.75 -4.37
C LEU A 91 -5.32 -4.38 -4.37
N SER A 92 -4.90 -4.95 -5.50
CA SER A 92 -3.58 -5.56 -5.65
C SER A 92 -2.46 -4.54 -5.50
N GLN A 93 -2.63 -3.34 -6.05
CA GLN A 93 -1.67 -2.24 -5.89
C GLN A 93 -1.58 -1.78 -4.43
N GLY A 94 -2.71 -1.60 -3.76
CA GLY A 94 -2.75 -1.20 -2.36
C GLY A 94 -2.08 -2.23 -1.44
N LEU A 95 -2.41 -3.51 -1.63
CA LEU A 95 -1.78 -4.62 -0.90
C LEU A 95 -0.28 -4.70 -1.20
N SER A 96 0.14 -4.54 -2.46
CA SER A 96 1.56 -4.53 -2.80
C SER A 96 2.32 -3.37 -2.13
N ARG A 97 1.70 -2.19 -1.97
CA ARG A 97 2.31 -1.05 -1.28
C ARG A 97 2.50 -1.34 0.21
N ILE A 98 1.50 -1.93 0.85
CA ILE A 98 1.55 -2.32 2.27
C ILE A 98 2.55 -3.46 2.49
N ASN A 99 2.54 -4.50 1.65
CA ASN A 99 3.45 -5.64 1.77
C ASN A 99 4.92 -5.27 1.61
N ARG A 100 5.25 -4.15 0.93
CA ARG A 100 6.63 -3.65 0.85
C ARG A 100 7.11 -2.98 2.14
N LEU A 101 6.19 -2.68 3.05
CA LEU A 101 6.54 -2.15 4.38
C LEU A 101 7.01 -3.25 5.33
N VAL A 102 6.50 -4.48 5.17
CA VAL A 102 6.63 -5.59 6.13
C VAL A 102 7.63 -6.63 5.68
#